data_AF-A0A4R8TQP9-F1
#
_entry.id   AF-A0A4R8TQP9-F1
#
_cell.length_a   1.000
_cell.length_b   1.000
_cell.length_c   1.000
_cell.angle_alpha   90.00
_cell.angle_beta   90.00
_cell.angle_gamma   90.00
#
_symmetry.space_group_name_H-M   'P 1'
#
loop_
_entity.id
_entity.type
_entity.pdbx_description
1 polymer ?
#
loop_
_entity_poly.entity_id
_entity_poly.type
_entity_poly.pdbx_seq_one_letter_code
_entity_poly.pdbx_strand_id
1 'polypeptide(L)'
;MQFKTLLLPFLLAEVALANLPIRVVTFNIRYDAGDREFNEKPWWDFFCFASKDRCRHPHVINALKDAANTAPAGAATVIGLQEVLKNQLVDVYNGLGFGWDHVGVARDDGGAGGEYNPIFYRSDVLKLLYSETKWLSPTPDQVSFGWGAGSRRIVTIAVFEHAATGLKFIHANTHLDNVSWEARSEGVKVVVARIQAVQATWGPLGVTLTGDFNSDPNGDAFKTLAATGFVDELYDLATPAQRIGPNQLTYTTFDLRNGRSKIDFIFLGPKAANKFSVQRYEIKDNNVNGLVMSDHRPVIGDVTLLS
;
A
#
# COMPACT_ATOMS: atom_id res chain seq x y z
N MET A 1 -17.92 44.18 -53.00
CA MET A 1 -17.09 43.63 -51.90
C MET A 1 -17.69 42.29 -51.49
N GLN A 2 -17.09 41.17 -51.91
CA GLN A 2 -17.52 39.84 -51.49
C GLN A 2 -16.75 39.48 -50.20
N PHE A 3 -17.45 39.41 -49.07
CA PHE A 3 -16.91 38.85 -47.84
C PHE A 3 -16.87 37.32 -47.99
N LYS A 4 -15.67 36.74 -48.06
CA LYS A 4 -15.46 35.30 -47.88
C LYS A 4 -15.50 35.01 -46.38
N THR A 5 -16.60 34.41 -45.92
CA THR A 5 -16.71 33.84 -44.58
C THR A 5 -15.74 32.66 -44.47
N LEU A 6 -14.63 32.85 -43.76
CA LEU A 6 -13.74 31.77 -43.36
C LEU A 6 -14.44 30.97 -42.25
N LEU A 7 -15.03 29.82 -42.58
CA LEU A 7 -15.35 28.82 -41.57
C LEU A 7 -14.05 28.14 -41.14
N LEU A 8 -13.56 28.47 -39.94
CA LEU A 8 -12.52 27.70 -39.28
C LEU A 8 -13.13 26.34 -38.86
N PRO A 9 -12.53 25.20 -39.22
CA PRO A 9 -12.98 23.92 -38.70
C PRO A 9 -12.59 23.85 -37.23
N PHE A 10 -13.58 23.81 -36.34
CA PHE A 10 -13.38 23.38 -34.97
C PHE A 10 -13.02 21.89 -35.02
N LEU A 11 -11.73 21.56 -34.91
CA LEU A 11 -11.32 20.22 -34.52
C LEU A 11 -11.78 20.01 -33.08
N LEU A 12 -12.90 19.30 -32.91
CA LEU A 12 -13.19 18.60 -31.68
C LEU A 12 -12.09 17.56 -31.51
N ALA A 13 -11.09 17.87 -30.68
CA ALA A 13 -10.17 16.85 -30.21
C ALA A 13 -11.01 15.86 -29.40
N GLU A 14 -11.20 14.65 -29.93
CA GLU A 14 -11.60 13.52 -29.11
C GLU A 14 -10.55 13.40 -28.00
N VAL A 15 -10.91 13.80 -26.79
CA VAL A 15 -10.10 13.52 -25.61
C VAL A 15 -10.16 12.01 -25.47
N ALA A 16 -9.12 11.32 -25.97
CA ALA A 16 -8.96 9.90 -25.71
C ALA A 16 -9.06 9.71 -24.19
N LEU A 17 -9.99 8.86 -23.74
CA LEU A 17 -10.13 8.52 -22.33
C LEU A 17 -8.78 7.94 -21.88
N ALA A 18 -8.02 8.74 -21.12
CA ALA A 18 -6.73 8.34 -20.63
C ALA A 18 -6.97 7.32 -19.52
N ASN A 19 -6.56 6.07 -19.76
CA ASN A 19 -6.50 5.05 -18.72
C ASN A 19 -5.08 4.99 -18.17
N LEU A 20 -4.94 4.71 -16.88
CA LEU A 20 -3.63 4.56 -16.24
C LEU A 20 -3.52 3.18 -15.59
N PRO A 21 -2.67 2.29 -16.11
CA PRO A 21 -2.28 1.10 -15.38
C PRO A 21 -1.54 1.50 -14.09
N ILE A 22 -1.90 0.88 -12.98
CA ILE A 22 -1.30 1.10 -11.67
C ILE A 22 -1.00 -0.27 -11.06
N ARG A 23 0.25 -0.45 -10.62
CA ARG A 23 0.60 -1.53 -9.72
C ARG A 23 0.55 -1.04 -8.28
N VAL A 24 -0.22 -1.73 -7.46
CA VAL A 24 -0.35 -1.49 -6.02
C VAL A 24 0.22 -2.69 -5.30
N VAL A 25 1.11 -2.45 -4.33
CA VAL A 25 1.71 -3.50 -3.51
C VAL A 25 1.47 -3.18 -2.03
N THR A 26 1.09 -4.18 -1.25
CA THR A 26 1.15 -4.11 0.22
C THR A 26 2.10 -5.18 0.74
N PHE A 27 2.96 -4.80 1.68
CA PHE A 27 3.89 -5.75 2.29
C PHE A 27 4.34 -5.31 3.69
N ASN A 28 3.92 -6.05 4.72
CA ASN A 28 4.52 -5.94 6.04
C ASN A 28 5.90 -6.60 6.00
N ILE A 29 6.96 -5.83 6.26
CA ILE A 29 8.34 -6.31 6.07
C ILE A 29 8.98 -6.88 7.34
N ARG A 30 8.21 -6.93 8.45
CA ARG A 30 8.67 -7.22 9.80
C ARG A 30 9.73 -6.24 10.29
N TYR A 31 9.46 -5.56 11.41
CA TYR A 31 10.44 -4.63 11.98
C TYR A 31 11.80 -5.29 12.28
N ASP A 32 12.86 -4.49 12.36
CA ASP A 32 14.18 -4.94 12.78
C ASP A 32 14.20 -5.25 14.28
N ALA A 33 13.76 -6.46 14.63
CA ALA A 33 13.53 -6.88 16.00
C ALA A 33 14.84 -7.19 16.73
N GLY A 34 15.01 -6.60 17.92
CA GLY A 34 16.09 -6.96 18.84
C GLY A 34 15.93 -8.39 19.38
N ASP A 35 14.71 -8.73 19.78
CA ASP A 35 14.30 -10.09 20.19
C ASP A 35 13.53 -10.75 19.04
N ARG A 36 14.14 -11.80 18.47
CA ARG A 36 13.66 -12.44 17.24
C ARG A 36 12.77 -13.64 17.53
N GLU A 37 11.78 -13.83 16.67
CA GLU A 37 10.94 -15.03 16.69
C GLU A 37 11.72 -16.29 16.30
N PHE A 38 11.12 -17.44 16.55
CA PHE A 38 11.68 -18.71 16.11
C PHE A 38 11.85 -18.71 14.57
N ASN A 39 13.04 -19.06 14.09
CA ASN A 39 13.49 -18.98 12.69
C ASN A 39 13.61 -17.57 12.08
N GLU A 40 13.30 -16.50 12.81
CA GLU A 40 13.49 -15.14 12.31
C GLU A 40 14.99 -14.85 12.15
N LYS A 41 15.38 -14.49 10.92
CA LYS A 41 16.72 -13.96 10.63
C LYS A 41 16.76 -12.47 10.97
N PRO A 42 17.91 -11.91 11.36
CA PRO A 42 18.00 -10.48 11.61
C PRO A 42 17.68 -9.71 10.33
N TRP A 43 17.15 -8.49 10.44
CA TRP A 43 17.08 -7.60 9.29
C TRP A 43 18.47 -7.40 8.71
N TRP A 44 19.42 -7.01 9.58
CA TRP A 44 20.83 -6.84 9.29
C TRP A 44 21.70 -7.22 10.51
N ASP A 45 22.92 -7.70 10.27
CA ASP A 45 23.98 -7.87 11.24
C ASP A 45 25.36 -7.70 10.56
N PHE A 46 26.43 -7.62 11.38
CA PHE A 46 27.79 -7.40 10.88
C PHE A 46 28.24 -8.44 9.84
N PHE A 47 27.68 -9.66 9.86
CA PHE A 47 28.12 -10.77 9.01
C PHE A 47 27.21 -11.00 7.81
N CYS A 48 26.24 -10.13 7.50
CA CYS A 48 25.39 -10.29 6.30
C CYS A 48 26.19 -10.34 5.00
N PHE A 49 27.41 -9.77 4.97
CA PHE A 49 28.30 -9.85 3.82
C PHE A 49 28.78 -11.29 3.54
N ALA A 50 28.78 -12.17 4.55
CA ALA A 50 29.29 -13.53 4.43
C ALA A 50 28.33 -14.45 3.67
N SER A 51 27.03 -14.19 3.75
CA SER A 51 26.00 -14.87 2.96
C SER A 51 24.73 -14.02 2.90
N LYS A 52 24.13 -13.93 1.70
CA LYS A 52 22.86 -13.21 1.51
C LYS A 52 21.72 -13.81 2.33
N ASP A 53 21.72 -15.14 2.49
CA ASP A 53 20.68 -15.87 3.23
C ASP A 53 20.88 -15.80 4.76
N ARG A 54 21.80 -14.95 5.24
CA ARG A 54 21.96 -14.69 6.67
C ARG A 54 20.93 -13.70 7.18
N CYS A 55 20.51 -12.74 6.34
CA CYS A 55 19.78 -11.56 6.75
C CYS A 55 18.57 -11.31 5.85
N ARG A 56 17.52 -10.71 6.39
CA ARG A 56 16.27 -10.50 5.65
C ARG A 56 16.36 -9.37 4.62
N HIS A 57 17.11 -8.30 4.93
CA HIS A 57 17.08 -7.07 4.14
C HIS A 57 17.34 -7.24 2.63
N PRO A 58 18.28 -8.07 2.14
CA PRO A 58 18.53 -8.19 0.70
C PRO A 58 17.37 -8.89 -0.01
N HIS A 59 16.74 -9.86 0.65
CA HIS A 59 15.61 -10.61 0.10
C HIS A 59 14.35 -9.76 0.03
N VAL A 60 14.06 -8.98 1.08
CA VAL A 60 12.97 -8.00 1.07
C VAL A 60 13.17 -6.98 -0.05
N ILE A 61 14.34 -6.37 -0.16
CA ILE A 61 14.64 -5.38 -1.21
C ILE A 61 14.51 -6.00 -2.60
N ASN A 62 15.00 -7.24 -2.79
CA ASN A 62 14.87 -7.94 -4.07
C ASN A 62 13.41 -8.27 -4.41
N ALA A 63 12.59 -8.66 -3.43
CA ALA A 63 11.16 -8.90 -3.63
C ALA A 63 10.42 -7.61 -4.02
N LEU A 64 10.76 -6.48 -3.39
CA LEU A 64 10.20 -5.17 -3.77
C LEU A 64 10.61 -4.77 -5.19
N LYS A 65 11.88 -4.98 -5.56
CA LYS A 65 12.36 -4.77 -6.92
C LYS A 65 11.66 -5.67 -7.94
N ASP A 66 11.50 -6.96 -7.63
CA ASP A 66 10.79 -7.90 -8.50
C ASP A 66 9.33 -7.48 -8.69
N ALA A 67 8.65 -7.13 -7.60
CA ALA A 67 7.29 -6.61 -7.64
C ALA A 67 7.18 -5.34 -8.47
N ALA A 68 8.17 -4.45 -8.45
CA ALA A 68 8.18 -3.27 -9.31
C ALA A 68 8.55 -3.56 -10.78
N ASN A 69 9.58 -4.37 -11.02
CA ASN A 69 10.13 -4.60 -12.35
C ASN A 69 9.22 -5.47 -13.22
N THR A 70 8.38 -6.30 -12.61
CA THR A 70 7.38 -7.11 -13.30
C THR A 70 6.06 -6.37 -13.52
N ALA A 71 6.02 -5.06 -13.27
CA ALA A 71 4.82 -4.24 -13.47
C ALA A 71 4.38 -4.25 -14.95
N PRO A 72 3.07 -4.17 -15.24
CA PRO A 72 2.60 -4.02 -16.61
C PRO A 72 3.28 -2.81 -17.27
N ALA A 73 3.50 -2.88 -18.58
CA ALA A 73 4.12 -1.79 -19.32
C ALA A 73 3.34 -0.48 -19.12
N GLY A 74 4.06 0.59 -18.78
CA GLY A 74 3.47 1.90 -18.51
C GLY A 74 2.75 2.03 -17.16
N ALA A 75 2.80 1.01 -16.29
CA ALA A 75 2.17 1.08 -14.99
C ALA A 75 2.91 1.99 -14.02
N ALA A 76 2.18 2.89 -13.37
CA ALA A 76 2.69 3.60 -12.21
C ALA A 76 2.67 2.66 -11.00
N THR A 77 3.79 2.53 -10.28
CA THR A 77 3.89 1.63 -9.12
C THR A 77 3.88 2.41 -7.81
N VAL A 78 3.04 1.98 -6.88
CA VAL A 78 3.00 2.42 -5.47
C VAL A 78 3.07 1.19 -4.54
N ILE A 79 3.83 1.34 -3.45
CA ILE A 79 4.10 0.26 -2.49
C ILE A 79 3.83 0.80 -1.08
N GLY A 80 2.82 0.24 -0.41
CA GLY A 80 2.58 0.44 1.02
C GLY A 80 3.32 -0.60 1.85
N LEU A 81 4.19 -0.16 2.75
CA LEU A 81 4.89 -1.05 3.68
C LEU A 81 4.39 -0.86 5.11
N GLN A 82 4.54 -1.87 5.95
CA GLN A 82 4.22 -1.82 7.39
C GLN A 82 5.40 -2.32 8.22
N GLU A 83 5.42 -1.94 9.50
CA GLU A 83 6.48 -2.27 10.48
C GLU A 83 7.88 -1.74 10.12
N VAL A 84 7.96 -0.70 9.28
CA VAL A 84 9.25 -0.20 8.82
C VAL A 84 9.88 0.67 9.89
N LEU A 85 11.04 0.30 10.45
CA LEU A 85 11.83 1.19 11.29
C LEU A 85 12.71 2.13 10.45
N LYS A 86 13.25 3.19 11.07
CA LYS A 86 14.04 4.22 10.35
C LYS A 86 15.22 3.64 9.56
N ASN A 87 15.95 2.68 10.11
CA ASN A 87 17.06 2.02 9.42
C ASN A 87 16.56 1.22 8.20
N GLN A 88 15.47 0.46 8.37
CA GLN A 88 14.87 -0.31 7.29
C GLN A 88 14.33 0.60 6.17
N LEU A 89 13.74 1.76 6.52
CA LEU A 89 13.29 2.76 5.56
C LEU A 89 14.46 3.25 4.68
N VAL A 90 15.61 3.55 5.30
CA VAL A 90 16.83 3.97 4.60
C VAL A 90 17.37 2.85 3.71
N ASP A 91 17.40 1.61 4.20
CA ASP A 91 17.85 0.45 3.43
C ASP A 91 16.96 0.17 2.22
N VAL A 92 15.63 0.24 2.38
CA VAL A 92 14.67 0.06 1.28
C VAL A 92 14.78 1.18 0.26
N TYR A 93 14.89 2.44 0.70
CA TYR A 93 15.06 3.59 -0.19
C TYR A 93 16.33 3.48 -1.03
N ASN A 94 17.48 3.24 -0.38
CA ASN A 94 18.75 3.03 -1.07
C ASN A 94 18.71 1.79 -1.96
N GLY A 95 18.02 0.74 -1.51
CA GLY A 95 17.83 -0.50 -2.23
C GLY A 95 17.09 -0.30 -3.54
N LEU A 96 15.88 0.28 -3.49
CA LEU A 96 15.07 0.60 -4.67
C LEU A 96 15.79 1.56 -5.63
N GLY A 97 16.49 2.55 -5.09
CA GLY A 97 17.41 3.40 -5.83
C GLY A 97 16.71 4.46 -6.69
N PHE A 98 17.38 4.85 -7.78
CA PHE A 98 16.95 5.97 -8.62
C PHE A 98 15.52 5.80 -9.17
N GLY A 99 14.77 6.90 -9.21
CA GLY A 99 13.37 6.92 -9.66
C GLY A 99 12.35 6.58 -8.57
N TRP A 100 12.78 6.24 -7.36
CA TRP A 100 11.91 6.02 -6.20
C TRP A 100 12.00 7.15 -5.19
N ASP A 101 10.87 7.40 -4.54
CA ASP A 101 10.77 8.26 -3.37
C ASP A 101 9.71 7.69 -2.40
N HIS A 102 9.62 8.24 -1.19
CA HIS A 102 8.65 7.80 -0.20
C HIS A 102 8.05 8.94 0.63
N VAL A 103 6.88 8.68 1.19
CA VAL A 103 6.21 9.57 2.15
C VAL A 103 5.75 8.81 3.39
N GLY A 104 5.49 9.55 4.46
CA GLY A 104 5.03 9.04 5.75
C GLY A 104 6.02 9.32 6.87
N VAL A 105 5.50 9.46 8.09
CA VAL A 105 6.28 9.65 9.32
C VAL A 105 6.09 8.48 10.28
N ALA A 106 6.96 8.38 11.27
CA ALA A 106 6.90 7.33 12.27
C ALA A 106 5.79 7.57 13.30
N ARG A 107 5.23 6.47 13.82
CA ARG A 107 4.00 6.50 14.65
C ARG A 107 4.19 6.97 16.09
N ASP A 108 5.42 6.99 16.63
CA ASP A 108 5.60 7.29 18.04
C ASP A 108 5.81 8.78 18.31
N ASP A 109 6.28 9.57 17.36
CA ASP A 109 6.57 10.99 17.55
C ASP A 109 6.13 11.89 16.38
N GLY A 110 5.64 11.31 15.28
CA GLY A 110 5.36 12.04 14.05
C GLY A 110 6.61 12.52 13.31
N GLY A 111 7.77 12.01 13.69
CA GLY A 111 9.07 12.21 13.09
C GLY A 111 9.69 10.87 12.72
N ALA A 112 10.68 10.42 13.50
CA ALA A 112 11.45 9.22 13.20
C ALA A 112 11.38 8.11 14.26
N GLY A 113 10.65 8.33 15.35
CA GLY A 113 10.45 7.37 16.42
C GLY A 113 9.38 6.33 16.10
N GLY A 114 9.74 5.05 16.22
CA GLY A 114 8.83 3.92 16.02
C GLY A 114 8.71 3.47 14.57
N GLU A 115 7.70 2.64 14.31
CA GLU A 115 7.41 2.10 12.99
C GLU A 115 6.69 3.13 12.10
N TYR A 116 6.99 3.05 10.81
CA TYR A 116 6.34 3.80 9.75
C TYR A 116 5.33 2.90 9.00
N ASN A 117 4.35 3.56 8.38
CA ASN A 117 3.56 2.98 7.29
C ASN A 117 3.85 3.75 6.00
N PRO A 118 5.06 3.64 5.43
CA PRO A 118 5.47 4.49 4.33
C PRO A 118 4.75 4.09 3.03
N ILE A 119 4.62 5.05 2.13
CA ILE A 119 4.24 4.83 0.74
C ILE A 119 5.47 5.11 -0.11
N PHE A 120 6.04 4.08 -0.72
CA PHE A 120 7.04 4.21 -1.76
C PHE A 120 6.37 4.34 -3.13
N TYR A 121 6.88 5.22 -3.98
CA TYR A 121 6.30 5.50 -5.29
C TYR A 121 7.37 5.80 -6.34
N ARG A 122 7.03 5.54 -7.60
CA ARG A 122 7.87 5.87 -8.76
C ARG A 122 7.84 7.37 -9.06
N SER A 123 8.71 8.13 -8.39
CA SER A 123 8.86 9.59 -8.53
C SER A 123 9.20 10.09 -9.93
N ASP A 124 9.71 9.21 -10.79
CA ASP A 124 10.02 9.52 -12.19
C ASP A 124 8.77 9.56 -13.09
N VAL A 125 7.65 8.97 -12.66
CA VAL A 125 6.37 8.99 -13.40
C VAL A 125 5.20 9.55 -12.58
N LEU A 126 5.31 9.58 -11.26
CA LEU A 126 4.31 10.12 -10.34
C LEU A 126 4.82 11.37 -9.65
N LYS A 127 4.08 12.46 -9.81
CA LYS A 127 4.23 13.68 -9.03
C LYS A 127 3.41 13.57 -7.75
N LEU A 128 4.06 13.72 -6.60
CA LEU A 128 3.37 13.88 -5.32
C LEU A 128 2.75 15.27 -5.23
N LEU A 129 1.43 15.33 -5.05
CA LEU A 129 0.68 16.59 -4.89
C LEU A 129 0.39 16.93 -3.43
N TYR A 130 0.14 15.89 -2.63
CA TYR A 130 -0.20 16.01 -1.22
C TYR A 130 0.19 14.73 -0.48
N SER A 131 0.59 14.86 0.77
CA SER A 131 0.66 13.73 1.69
C SER A 131 0.31 14.15 3.11
N GLU A 132 -0.24 13.21 3.87
CA GLU A 132 -0.42 13.33 5.31
C GLU A 132 -0.26 11.99 6.01
N THR A 133 0.10 12.03 7.29
CA THR A 133 0.01 10.90 8.21
C THR A 133 -0.90 11.30 9.37
N LYS A 134 -1.81 10.40 9.75
CA LYS A 134 -2.79 10.62 10.82
C LYS A 134 -2.85 9.43 11.76
N TRP A 135 -3.05 9.70 13.05
CA TRP A 135 -3.18 8.66 14.07
C TRP A 135 -4.59 8.07 14.10
N LEU A 136 -4.67 6.75 14.21
CA LEU A 136 -5.94 6.02 14.28
C LEU A 136 -6.48 6.10 15.71
N SER A 137 -7.05 7.26 16.04
CA SER A 137 -7.52 7.60 17.39
C SER A 137 -8.62 8.66 17.34
N PRO A 138 -9.25 9.01 18.48
CA PRO A 138 -10.15 10.16 18.55
C PRO A 138 -9.51 11.52 18.21
N THR A 139 -8.18 11.61 18.20
CA THR A 139 -7.41 12.84 17.88
C THR A 139 -6.41 12.60 16.73
N PRO A 140 -6.87 12.42 15.47
CA PRO A 140 -5.99 11.97 14.38
C PRO A 140 -4.86 12.92 14.00
N ASP A 141 -4.95 14.18 14.38
CA ASP A 141 -3.95 15.21 14.13
C ASP A 141 -2.85 15.28 15.21
N GLN A 142 -2.92 14.41 16.23
CA GLN A 142 -1.96 14.36 17.34
C GLN A 142 -1.39 12.96 17.49
N VAL A 143 -0.19 12.87 18.06
CA VAL A 143 0.42 11.59 18.43
C VAL A 143 -0.36 10.98 19.59
N SER A 144 -1.15 9.94 19.32
CA SER A 144 -2.09 9.38 20.32
C SER A 144 -2.38 7.90 20.11
N PHE A 145 -2.82 7.25 21.19
CA PHE A 145 -3.41 5.91 21.18
C PHE A 145 -4.92 6.01 20.90
N GLY A 146 -5.49 5.01 20.22
CA GLY A 146 -6.93 4.87 20.02
C GLY A 146 -7.48 3.67 20.78
N TRP A 147 -8.66 3.80 21.40
CA TRP A 147 -9.54 2.71 21.88
C TRP A 147 -8.85 1.43 22.41
N GLY A 148 -7.95 1.58 23.38
CA GLY A 148 -7.26 0.43 24.01
C GLY A 148 -6.22 -0.26 23.12
N ALA A 149 -5.78 0.38 22.04
CA ALA A 149 -4.72 -0.13 21.18
C ALA A 149 -3.44 -0.41 21.98
N GLY A 150 -2.78 -1.52 21.66
CA GLY A 150 -1.49 -1.87 22.27
C GLY A 150 -0.35 -0.97 21.80
N SER A 151 -0.53 -0.27 20.68
CA SER A 151 0.45 0.64 20.07
C SER A 151 -0.26 1.81 19.38
N ARG A 152 0.47 2.92 19.19
CA ARG A 152 -0.01 4.02 18.34
C ARG A 152 -0.08 3.51 16.91
N ARG A 153 -1.19 3.71 16.22
CA ARG A 153 -1.37 3.29 14.82
C ARG A 153 -1.61 4.50 13.94
N ILE A 154 -1.18 4.42 12.69
CA ILE A 154 -1.25 5.54 11.74
C ILE A 154 -1.75 5.08 10.37
N VAL A 155 -2.31 6.01 9.61
CA VAL A 155 -2.49 5.90 8.16
C VAL A 155 -1.68 6.99 7.48
N THR A 156 -0.95 6.62 6.43
CA THR A 156 -0.31 7.56 5.50
C THR A 156 -1.17 7.66 4.25
N ILE A 157 -1.47 8.86 3.78
CA ILE A 157 -2.29 9.12 2.59
C ILE A 157 -1.48 10.02 1.66
N ALA A 158 -1.50 9.72 0.37
CA ALA A 158 -0.84 10.50 -0.67
C ALA A 158 -1.78 10.74 -1.86
N VAL A 159 -1.72 11.94 -2.44
CA VAL A 159 -2.35 12.28 -3.72
C VAL A 159 -1.25 12.33 -4.76
N PHE A 160 -1.40 11.54 -5.81
CA PHE A 160 -0.46 11.48 -6.92
C PHE A 160 -1.09 11.99 -8.21
N GLU A 161 -0.27 12.56 -9.08
CA GLU A 161 -0.58 12.87 -10.47
C GLU A 161 0.42 12.15 -11.37
N HIS A 162 -0.08 11.38 -12.34
CA HIS A 162 0.78 10.74 -13.32
C HIS A 162 1.24 11.75 -14.37
N ALA A 163 2.56 11.90 -14.52
CA ALA A 163 3.17 12.99 -15.28
C ALA A 163 2.77 13.00 -16.75
N ALA A 164 2.58 11.83 -17.37
CA ALA A 164 2.26 11.75 -18.80
C ALA A 164 0.76 11.89 -19.11
N THR A 165 -0.12 11.44 -18.21
CA THR A 165 -1.58 11.43 -18.47
C THR A 165 -2.33 12.52 -17.73
N GLY A 166 -1.73 13.14 -16.70
CA GLY A 166 -2.39 14.10 -15.81
C GLY A 166 -3.44 13.48 -14.89
N LEU A 167 -3.67 12.15 -14.97
CA LEU A 167 -4.62 11.46 -14.09
C LEU A 167 -4.14 11.48 -12.65
N LYS A 168 -5.08 11.66 -11.73
CA LYS A 168 -4.82 11.75 -10.29
C LYS A 168 -5.52 10.63 -9.54
N PHE A 169 -4.88 10.15 -8.49
CA PHE A 169 -5.44 9.15 -7.59
C PHE A 169 -4.90 9.34 -6.18
N ILE A 170 -5.59 8.72 -5.22
CA ILE A 170 -5.21 8.64 -3.82
C ILE A 170 -4.67 7.23 -3.57
N HIS A 171 -3.55 7.16 -2.87
CA HIS A 171 -3.08 5.94 -2.25
C HIS A 171 -2.99 6.14 -0.74
N ALA A 172 -3.53 5.20 0.02
CA ALA A 172 -3.48 5.19 1.48
C ALA A 172 -2.87 3.87 1.96
N ASN A 173 -2.09 3.93 3.03
CA ASN A 173 -1.43 2.77 3.62
C ASN A 173 -1.55 2.79 5.14
N THR A 174 -1.94 1.68 5.75
CA THR A 174 -2.20 1.57 7.19
C THR A 174 -1.66 0.27 7.79
N HIS A 175 -1.57 0.24 9.11
CA HIS A 175 -1.30 -0.96 9.90
C HIS A 175 -2.16 -0.86 11.16
N LEU A 176 -3.19 -1.71 11.26
CA LEU A 176 -4.15 -1.66 12.37
C LEU A 176 -3.64 -2.40 13.61
N ASP A 177 -4.30 -2.15 14.74
CA ASP A 177 -3.88 -2.69 16.02
C ASP A 177 -4.10 -4.21 16.13
N ASN A 178 -3.10 -4.92 16.64
CA ASN A 178 -3.16 -6.37 16.84
C ASN A 178 -3.82 -6.77 18.17
N VAL A 179 -4.01 -5.85 19.11
CA VAL A 179 -4.53 -6.14 20.47
C VAL A 179 -6.03 -5.86 20.58
N SER A 180 -6.46 -4.66 20.22
CA SER A 180 -7.83 -4.18 20.43
C SER A 180 -8.67 -4.24 19.17
N TRP A 181 -9.72 -5.06 19.20
CA TRP A 181 -10.74 -5.11 18.15
C TRP A 181 -11.47 -3.78 17.98
N GLU A 182 -11.70 -3.04 19.07
CA GLU A 182 -12.35 -1.73 19.03
C GLU A 182 -11.45 -0.72 18.33
N ALA A 183 -10.14 -0.72 18.63
CA ALA A 183 -9.18 0.13 17.94
C ALA A 183 -9.08 -0.17 16.44
N ARG A 184 -9.22 -1.44 16.04
CA ARG A 184 -9.29 -1.80 14.61
C ARG A 184 -10.56 -1.27 13.95
N SER A 185 -11.73 -1.51 14.55
CA SER A 185 -13.02 -1.07 14.02
C SER A 185 -13.13 0.46 13.94
N GLU A 186 -12.74 1.18 14.98
CA GLU A 186 -12.76 2.66 14.95
C GLU A 186 -11.63 3.22 14.08
N GLY A 187 -10.48 2.56 14.06
CA GLY A 187 -9.34 2.93 13.21
C GLY A 187 -9.70 2.93 11.73
N VAL A 188 -10.39 1.91 11.21
CA VAL A 188 -10.82 1.90 9.79
C VAL A 188 -11.82 3.02 9.48
N LYS A 189 -12.67 3.42 10.43
CA LYS A 189 -13.56 4.58 10.24
C LYS A 189 -12.76 5.87 10.14
N VAL A 190 -11.72 6.04 10.96
CA VAL A 190 -10.79 7.17 10.85
C VAL A 190 -10.11 7.16 9.48
N VAL A 191 -9.61 6.01 9.00
CA VAL A 191 -9.02 5.88 7.66
C VAL A 191 -9.98 6.37 6.57
N VAL A 192 -11.21 5.87 6.55
CA VAL A 192 -12.22 6.26 5.56
C VAL A 192 -12.52 7.76 5.63
N ALA A 193 -12.74 8.30 6.84
CA ALA A 193 -13.02 9.72 7.03
C ALA A 193 -11.87 10.61 6.54
N ARG A 194 -10.61 10.22 6.77
CA ARG A 194 -9.43 10.96 6.28
C ARG A 194 -9.32 10.91 4.77
N ILE A 195 -9.51 9.75 4.15
CA ILE A 195 -9.51 9.63 2.67
C ILE A 195 -10.60 10.53 2.07
N GLN A 196 -11.81 10.52 2.64
CA GLN A 196 -12.92 11.36 2.18
C GLN A 196 -12.62 12.86 2.35
N ALA A 197 -11.95 13.27 3.43
CA ALA A 197 -11.50 14.65 3.61
C ALA A 197 -10.48 15.08 2.53
N VAL A 198 -9.56 14.18 2.16
CA VAL A 198 -8.63 14.42 1.05
C VAL A 198 -9.39 14.51 -0.28
N GLN A 199 -10.38 13.65 -0.54
CA GLN A 199 -11.23 13.74 -1.74
C GLN A 199 -12.04 15.03 -1.79
N ALA A 200 -12.53 15.53 -0.66
CA ALA A 200 -13.23 16.81 -0.61
C ALA A 200 -12.34 17.99 -1.07
N THR A 201 -11.01 17.87 -0.90
CA THR A 201 -10.04 18.89 -1.31
C THR A 201 -9.54 18.68 -2.75
N TRP A 202 -9.29 17.42 -3.15
CA TRP A 202 -8.61 17.09 -4.40
C TRP A 202 -9.54 16.52 -5.50
N GLY A 203 -10.82 16.36 -5.20
CA GLY A 203 -11.85 15.84 -6.10
C GLY A 203 -12.18 14.36 -5.87
N PRO A 204 -13.15 13.81 -6.64
CA PRO A 204 -13.63 12.44 -6.52
C PRO A 204 -12.66 11.42 -7.15
N LEU A 205 -11.40 11.47 -6.69
CA LEU A 205 -10.31 10.64 -7.21
C LEU A 205 -10.50 9.17 -6.86
N GLY A 206 -9.99 8.27 -7.71
CA GLY A 206 -9.86 6.85 -7.34
C GLY A 206 -8.94 6.68 -6.13
N VAL A 207 -9.29 5.74 -5.25
CA VAL A 207 -8.60 5.42 -4.00
C VAL A 207 -8.10 3.99 -4.05
N THR A 208 -6.83 3.79 -3.71
CA THR A 208 -6.28 2.50 -3.33
C THR A 208 -5.90 2.55 -1.86
N LEU A 209 -6.28 1.53 -1.08
CA LEU A 209 -5.96 1.42 0.33
C LEU A 209 -5.25 0.09 0.58
N THR A 210 -4.02 0.15 1.07
CA THR A 210 -3.20 -1.00 1.45
C THR A 210 -3.02 -1.08 2.95
N GLY A 211 -2.65 -2.26 3.43
CA GLY A 211 -2.22 -2.39 4.80
C GLY A 211 -2.22 -3.81 5.33
N ASP A 212 -1.66 -3.93 6.52
CA ASP A 212 -1.90 -5.03 7.45
C ASP A 212 -3.06 -4.61 8.38
N PHE A 213 -4.17 -5.33 8.28
CA PHE A 213 -5.40 -5.01 9.01
C PHE A 213 -5.51 -5.74 10.34
N ASN A 214 -4.61 -6.68 10.65
CA ASN A 214 -4.69 -7.54 11.85
C ASN A 214 -6.09 -8.14 12.08
N SER A 215 -6.85 -8.33 11.00
CA SER A 215 -8.24 -8.78 10.99
C SER A 215 -8.43 -9.59 9.72
N ASP A 216 -8.83 -10.85 9.88
CA ASP A 216 -9.14 -11.69 8.73
C ASP A 216 -10.45 -11.25 8.02
N PRO A 217 -10.83 -11.84 6.87
CA PRO A 217 -12.04 -11.46 6.14
C PRO A 217 -13.36 -11.61 6.92
N ASN A 218 -13.36 -12.41 7.98
CA ASN A 218 -14.49 -12.58 8.91
C ASN A 218 -14.33 -11.76 10.20
N GLY A 219 -13.21 -11.04 10.35
CA GLY A 219 -12.88 -10.24 11.53
C GLY A 219 -13.56 -8.86 11.57
N ASP A 220 -13.31 -8.15 12.67
CA ASP A 220 -13.94 -6.87 13.01
C ASP A 220 -13.65 -5.76 11.99
N ALA A 221 -12.37 -5.49 11.70
CA ALA A 221 -11.94 -4.39 10.85
C ALA A 221 -12.46 -4.56 9.42
N PHE A 222 -12.38 -5.78 8.89
CA PHE A 222 -12.83 -6.10 7.54
C PHE A 222 -14.34 -5.86 7.40
N LYS A 223 -15.14 -6.41 8.33
CA LYS A 223 -16.59 -6.21 8.36
C LYS A 223 -16.95 -4.74 8.54
N THR A 224 -16.24 -4.03 9.41
CA THR A 224 -16.47 -2.60 9.66
C THR A 224 -16.19 -1.77 8.41
N LEU A 225 -15.07 -2.03 7.73
CA LEU A 225 -14.71 -1.35 6.48
C LEU A 225 -15.71 -1.66 5.37
N ALA A 226 -16.11 -2.93 5.19
CA ALA A 226 -17.13 -3.32 4.21
C ALA A 226 -18.48 -2.62 4.49
N ALA A 227 -18.87 -2.50 5.76
CA ALA A 227 -20.10 -1.82 6.17
C ALA A 227 -20.11 -0.31 5.88
N THR A 228 -18.95 0.32 5.68
CA THR A 228 -18.91 1.72 5.21
C THR A 228 -19.43 1.88 3.78
N GLY A 229 -19.44 0.79 2.98
CA GLY A 229 -19.77 0.82 1.56
C GLY A 229 -18.81 1.64 0.70
N PHE A 230 -17.68 2.09 1.26
CA PHE A 230 -16.77 3.02 0.59
C PHE A 230 -15.77 2.33 -0.35
N VAL A 231 -15.27 1.15 0.04
CA VAL A 231 -14.29 0.39 -0.74
C VAL A 231 -14.75 -1.06 -0.94
N ASP A 232 -14.22 -1.69 -1.98
CA ASP A 232 -14.29 -3.14 -2.20
C ASP A 232 -12.88 -3.74 -2.17
N GLU A 233 -12.77 -4.99 -1.73
CA GLU A 233 -11.48 -5.68 -1.67
C GLU A 233 -11.08 -6.22 -3.06
N LEU A 234 -9.79 -6.09 -3.40
CA LEU A 234 -9.27 -6.40 -4.73
C LEU A 234 -9.42 -7.87 -5.14
N TYR A 235 -9.20 -8.82 -4.23
CA TYR A 235 -9.41 -10.25 -4.45
C TYR A 235 -10.89 -10.54 -4.76
N ASP A 236 -11.82 -9.92 -4.03
CA ASP A 236 -13.26 -10.09 -4.25
C ASP A 236 -13.70 -9.51 -5.61
N LEU A 237 -13.11 -8.39 -6.02
CA LEU A 237 -13.32 -7.81 -7.36
C LEU A 237 -12.65 -8.60 -8.49
N ALA A 238 -11.56 -9.32 -8.21
CA ALA A 238 -10.85 -10.12 -9.19
C ALA A 238 -11.61 -11.40 -9.53
N THR A 239 -11.80 -11.67 -10.84
CA THR A 239 -12.28 -12.97 -11.32
C THR A 239 -11.27 -14.08 -11.02
N PRO A 240 -11.69 -15.37 -11.02
CA PRO A 240 -10.76 -16.49 -10.80
C PRO A 240 -9.55 -16.49 -11.74
N ALA A 241 -9.71 -16.06 -12.99
CA ALA A 241 -8.61 -15.97 -13.97
C ALA A 241 -7.61 -14.83 -13.69
N GLN A 242 -8.03 -13.81 -12.92
CA GLN A 242 -7.18 -12.68 -12.53
C GLN A 242 -6.45 -12.93 -11.21
N ARG A 243 -6.81 -13.99 -10.47
CA ARG A 243 -6.15 -14.42 -9.23
C ARG A 243 -5.02 -15.36 -9.59
N ILE A 244 -3.79 -14.90 -9.37
CA ILE A 244 -2.57 -15.58 -9.83
C ILE A 244 -1.83 -16.18 -8.64
N GLY A 245 -1.23 -17.35 -8.88
CA GLY A 245 -0.42 -18.05 -7.91
C GLY A 245 -1.22 -18.92 -6.93
N PRO A 246 -0.53 -19.77 -6.15
CA PRO A 246 -1.19 -20.76 -5.28
C PRO A 246 -1.50 -20.21 -3.88
N ASN A 247 -0.88 -19.11 -3.47
CA ASN A 247 -0.97 -18.60 -2.10
C ASN A 247 -2.32 -17.93 -1.83
N GLN A 248 -2.90 -18.21 -0.67
CA GLN A 248 -4.19 -17.64 -0.22
C GLN A 248 -4.09 -16.87 1.10
N LEU A 249 -2.98 -17.03 1.83
CA LEU A 249 -2.78 -16.50 3.17
C LEU A 249 -1.54 -15.60 3.16
N THR A 250 -1.64 -14.47 3.86
CA THR A 250 -0.62 -13.41 3.81
C THR A 250 0.29 -13.47 5.02
N TYR A 251 -0.24 -13.72 6.22
CA TYR A 251 0.56 -13.96 7.42
C TYR A 251 0.91 -15.44 7.56
N THR A 252 2.19 -15.70 7.84
CA THR A 252 2.77 -17.05 7.86
C THR A 252 3.67 -17.32 9.07
N THR A 253 3.95 -16.30 9.90
CA THR A 253 5.04 -16.34 10.88
C THR A 253 6.40 -16.61 10.22
N PHE A 254 7.46 -16.82 11.01
CA PHE A 254 8.73 -17.37 10.52
C PHE A 254 8.79 -18.91 10.53
N ASP A 255 7.73 -19.59 10.99
CA ASP A 255 7.56 -21.04 10.93
C ASP A 255 6.44 -21.45 9.97
N LEU A 256 6.83 -21.91 8.78
CA LEU A 256 5.91 -22.32 7.71
C LEU A 256 4.96 -23.47 8.09
N ARG A 257 5.17 -24.12 9.24
CA ARG A 257 4.29 -25.20 9.75
C ARG A 257 3.12 -24.65 10.57
N ASN A 258 3.20 -23.43 11.07
CA ASN A 258 2.25 -22.88 12.05
C ASN A 258 1.35 -21.78 11.45
N GLY A 259 0.45 -21.25 12.30
CA GLY A 259 -0.65 -20.31 12.05
C GLY A 259 -0.59 -19.47 10.78
N ARG A 260 -1.70 -19.46 10.05
CA ARG A 260 -1.81 -18.79 8.75
C ARG A 260 -3.13 -18.04 8.66
N SER A 261 -3.08 -16.76 8.28
CA SER A 261 -4.27 -15.92 8.09
C SER A 261 -4.07 -14.99 6.89
N LYS A 262 -5.17 -14.53 6.30
CA LYS A 262 -5.16 -13.43 5.33
C LYS A 262 -5.52 -12.16 6.09
N ILE A 263 -4.53 -11.33 6.39
CA ILE A 263 -4.71 -10.06 7.13
C ILE A 263 -4.15 -8.84 6.38
N ASP A 264 -3.49 -9.07 5.25
CA ASP A 264 -2.97 -8.01 4.38
C ASP A 264 -3.87 -7.88 3.15
N PHE A 265 -4.27 -6.65 2.83
CA PHE A 265 -5.29 -6.41 1.82
C PHE A 265 -4.95 -5.22 0.93
N ILE A 266 -5.53 -5.25 -0.27
CA ILE A 266 -5.64 -4.10 -1.18
C ILE A 266 -7.12 -3.85 -1.37
N PHE A 267 -7.57 -2.64 -1.05
CA PHE A 267 -8.93 -2.18 -1.26
C PHE A 267 -8.97 -1.09 -2.33
N LEU A 268 -10.04 -1.06 -3.12
CA LEU A 268 -10.30 -0.10 -4.18
C LEU A 268 -11.56 0.70 -3.87
N GLY A 269 -11.52 2.01 -4.10
CA GLY A 269 -12.72 2.85 -3.99
C GLY A 269 -12.61 4.16 -4.77
N PRO A 270 -13.59 5.06 -4.62
CA PRO A 270 -14.89 4.81 -4.01
C PRO A 270 -15.67 3.75 -4.81
N LYS A 271 -16.27 2.79 -4.12
CA LYS A 271 -17.03 1.67 -4.70
C LYS A 271 -18.08 2.15 -5.71
N ALA A 272 -18.88 3.14 -5.31
CA ALA A 272 -19.95 3.68 -6.15
C ALA A 272 -19.46 4.36 -7.43
N ALA A 273 -18.20 4.80 -7.48
CA ALA A 273 -17.63 5.50 -8.63
C ALA A 273 -17.00 4.55 -9.67
N ASN A 274 -16.81 3.27 -9.32
CA ASN A 274 -16.20 2.25 -10.18
C ASN A 274 -14.96 2.73 -10.95
N LYS A 275 -14.03 3.38 -10.24
CA LYS A 275 -12.84 4.04 -10.84
C LYS A 275 -11.76 3.07 -11.33
N PHE A 276 -11.89 1.78 -11.06
CA PHE A 276 -10.86 0.81 -11.36
C PHE A 276 -11.43 -0.40 -12.11
N SER A 277 -10.69 -0.83 -13.13
CA SER A 277 -10.78 -2.19 -13.65
C SER A 277 -9.65 -3.03 -13.03
N VAL A 278 -9.93 -4.24 -12.57
CA VAL A 278 -8.92 -5.16 -12.04
C VAL A 278 -8.30 -5.98 -13.16
N GLN A 279 -6.98 -6.16 -13.16
CA GLN A 279 -6.27 -7.03 -14.11
C GLN A 279 -5.58 -8.20 -13.41
N ARG A 280 -5.06 -7.99 -12.20
CA ARG A 280 -4.33 -9.01 -11.45
C ARG A 280 -4.52 -8.84 -9.96
N TYR A 281 -4.64 -9.97 -9.26
CA TYR A 281 -4.40 -10.11 -7.83
C TYR A 281 -3.42 -11.27 -7.62
N GLU A 282 -2.38 -11.09 -6.82
CA GLU A 282 -1.41 -12.15 -6.51
C GLU A 282 -0.88 -12.00 -5.10
N ILE A 283 -0.76 -13.13 -4.39
CA ILE A 283 0.02 -13.21 -3.14
C ILE A 283 1.35 -13.89 -3.49
N LYS A 284 2.44 -13.12 -3.45
CA LYS A 284 3.80 -13.64 -3.71
C LYS A 284 4.28 -14.50 -2.56
N ASP A 285 5.21 -15.41 -2.83
CA ASP A 285 5.84 -16.16 -1.74
C ASP A 285 6.85 -15.30 -0.99
N ASN A 286 6.99 -15.54 0.32
CA ASN A 286 7.96 -14.89 1.20
C ASN A 286 9.13 -15.80 1.56
N ASN A 287 9.09 -17.06 1.12
CA ASN A 287 10.21 -17.97 1.23
C ASN A 287 11.13 -17.84 0.01
N VAL A 288 12.40 -17.50 0.26
CA VAL A 288 13.47 -17.48 -0.74
C VAL A 288 14.51 -18.53 -0.35
N ASN A 289 14.53 -19.66 -1.07
CA ASN A 289 15.50 -20.75 -0.88
C ASN A 289 15.60 -21.28 0.58
N GLY A 290 14.48 -21.32 1.30
CA GLY A 290 14.42 -21.76 2.69
C GLY A 290 14.51 -20.63 3.72
N LEU A 291 14.81 -19.39 3.31
CA LEU A 291 14.75 -18.21 4.16
C LEU A 291 13.39 -17.53 4.03
N VAL A 292 12.70 -17.34 5.16
CA VAL A 292 11.48 -16.53 5.23
C VAL A 292 11.88 -15.06 5.40
N MET A 293 11.66 -14.23 4.37
CA MET A 293 12.17 -12.85 4.32
C MET A 293 11.36 -11.86 5.17
N SER A 294 10.11 -12.19 5.44
CA SER A 294 9.18 -11.53 6.34
C SER A 294 8.16 -12.58 6.78
N ASP A 295 7.61 -12.48 7.97
CA ASP A 295 6.49 -13.31 8.42
C ASP A 295 5.20 -13.08 7.60
N HIS A 296 5.15 -12.02 6.79
CA HIS A 296 4.10 -11.76 5.81
C HIS A 296 4.54 -12.05 4.38
N ARG A 297 3.55 -12.22 3.51
CA ARG A 297 3.69 -12.33 2.06
C ARG A 297 3.29 -11.01 1.38
N PRO A 298 4.02 -10.57 0.35
CA PRO A 298 3.61 -9.40 -0.43
C PRO A 298 2.32 -9.71 -1.20
N VAL A 299 1.38 -8.76 -1.20
CA VAL A 299 0.18 -8.81 -2.05
C VAL A 299 0.33 -7.77 -3.16
N ILE A 300 0.10 -8.20 -4.40
CA ILE A 300 0.23 -7.39 -5.61
C ILE A 300 -1.14 -7.28 -6.27
N GLY A 301 -1.50 -6.05 -6.63
CA GLY A 301 -2.65 -5.73 -7.46
C GLY A 301 -2.25 -4.95 -8.69
N ASP A 302 -2.65 -5.41 -9.88
CA ASP A 302 -2.62 -4.61 -11.10
C ASP A 302 -4.03 -4.15 -11.40
N VAL A 303 -4.22 -2.83 -11.46
CA VAL A 303 -5.49 -2.17 -11.74
C VAL A 303 -5.31 -1.10 -12.80
N THR A 304 -6.39 -0.75 -13.48
CA THR A 304 -6.42 0.34 -14.45
C THR A 304 -7.37 1.39 -13.93
N LEU A 305 -6.83 2.56 -13.60
CA LEU A 305 -7.61 3.73 -13.26
C LEU A 305 -8.32 4.24 -14.52
N LEU A 306 -9.65 4.34 -14.42
CA LEU A 306 -10.55 4.80 -15.46
C LEU A 306 -10.79 6.30 -15.28
N SER A 307 -10.70 7.07 -16.36
CA SER A 307 -11.00 8.51 -16.40
C SER A 307 -12.47 8.79 -16.05
#